data_AF-A0A1L3ZAV1-F1
#
_entry.id   AF-A0A1L3ZAV1-F1
#
_cell.length_a   1.000
_cell.length_b   1.000
_cell.length_c   1.000
_cell.angle_alpha   90.00
_cell.angle_beta   90.00
_cell.angle_gamma   90.00
#
_symmetry.space_group_name_H-M   'P 1'
#
loop_
_entity.id
_entity.type
_entity.pdbx_description
1 polymer ?
#
loop_
_entity_poly.entity_id
_entity_poly.type
_entity_poly.pdbx_seq_one_letter_code
_entity_poly.pdbx_strand_id
1 'polypeptide(L)'
;MRVEILGQERRRRWSNEDKLAIVTAVGEAGATITEVARRHDVTRQQIYTWRSELKKKGLLSTSGNAVFIPVGLSAAQADVSEGREICC
;
A
#
# COMPACT_ATOMS: atom_id res chain seq x y z
N MET A 1 -16.51 -7.91 -16.41
CA MET A 1 -17.28 -6.72 -15.99
C MET A 1 -16.31 -5.54 -15.88
N ARG A 2 -16.26 -4.69 -16.90
CA ARG A 2 -15.26 -3.61 -17.04
C ARG A 2 -15.99 -2.31 -16.73
N VAL A 3 -15.65 -1.66 -15.62
CA VAL A 3 -16.29 -0.41 -15.22
C VAL A 3 -15.82 0.70 -16.13
N GLU A 4 -16.79 1.36 -16.74
CA GLU A 4 -16.66 2.50 -17.64
C GLU A 4 -16.08 3.69 -16.88
N ILE A 5 -14.93 4.20 -17.33
CA ILE A 5 -14.54 5.60 -17.09
C ILE A 5 -14.50 6.24 -18.48
N LEU A 6 -15.68 6.58 -19.00
CA LEU A 6 -15.84 7.28 -20.27
C LEU A 6 -16.71 8.52 -19.98
N GLY A 7 -16.11 9.65 -19.61
CA GLY A 7 -16.85 10.93 -19.62
C GLY A 7 -16.32 12.12 -18.81
N GLN A 8 -15.62 11.93 -17.70
CA GLN A 8 -15.14 13.04 -16.83
C GLN A 8 -13.67 13.45 -17.07
N GLU A 9 -13.07 12.95 -18.15
CA GLU A 9 -11.65 13.06 -18.53
C GLU A 9 -11.14 14.51 -18.73
N ARG A 10 -11.99 15.53 -18.92
CA ARG A 10 -11.46 16.76 -19.55
C ARG A 10 -10.89 17.85 -18.63
N ARG A 11 -11.16 17.90 -17.31
CA ARG A 11 -10.62 19.04 -16.50
C ARG A 11 -10.66 18.96 -14.97
N ARG A 12 -10.79 17.80 -14.32
CA ARG A 12 -10.53 17.77 -12.87
C ARG A 12 -9.04 18.01 -12.61
N ARG A 13 -8.68 19.28 -12.39
CA ARG A 13 -7.37 19.69 -11.88
C ARG A 13 -7.36 19.38 -10.40
N TRP A 14 -6.79 18.22 -10.05
CA TRP A 14 -6.55 17.86 -8.66
C TRP A 14 -5.48 18.78 -8.07
N SER A 15 -5.86 19.62 -7.10
CA SER A 15 -4.91 20.40 -6.33
C SER A 15 -4.05 19.47 -5.47
N ASN A 16 -2.91 19.95 -4.97
CA ASN A 16 -2.10 19.13 -4.06
C ASN A 16 -2.87 18.77 -2.78
N GLU A 17 -3.78 19.64 -2.34
CA GLU A 17 -4.64 19.42 -1.18
C GLU A 17 -5.67 18.31 -1.44
N ASP A 18 -6.34 18.33 -2.60
CA ASP A 18 -7.27 17.26 -2.96
C ASP A 18 -6.55 15.90 -3.11
N LYS A 19 -5.37 15.91 -3.73
CA LYS A 19 -4.52 14.72 -3.84
C LYS A 19 -4.14 14.19 -2.46
N LEU A 20 -3.80 15.09 -1.53
CA LEU A 20 -3.44 14.73 -0.17
C LEU A 20 -4.63 14.14 0.57
N ALA A 21 -5.80 14.77 0.51
CA ALA A 21 -7.02 14.26 1.13
C ALA A 21 -7.38 12.84 0.64
N ILE A 22 -7.29 12.60 -0.67
CA ILE A 22 -7.56 11.28 -1.25
C ILE A 22 -6.51 10.25 -0.80
N VAL A 23 -5.23 10.61 -0.81
CA VAL A 23 -4.16 9.70 -0.40
C VAL A 23 -4.23 9.40 1.10
N THR A 24 -4.58 10.36 1.94
CA THR A 24 -4.72 10.18 3.40
C THR A 24 -5.94 9.32 3.74
N ALA A 25 -7.05 9.46 3.00
CA ALA A 25 -8.22 8.61 3.15
C ALA A 25 -7.95 7.11 2.89
N VAL A 26 -6.83 6.77 2.24
CA VAL A 26 -6.40 5.39 2.08
C VAL A 26 -5.90 4.85 3.42
N GLY A 27 -6.56 3.82 3.94
CA GLY A 27 -6.23 3.18 5.22
C GLY A 27 -6.96 3.80 6.41
N GLU A 28 -7.59 4.97 6.27
CA GLU A 28 -8.53 5.48 7.26
C GLU A 28 -9.72 4.53 7.39
N ALA A 29 -10.08 4.17 8.63
CA ALA A 29 -11.17 3.23 8.93
C ALA A 29 -11.09 1.88 8.18
N GLY A 30 -9.88 1.45 7.77
CA GLY A 30 -9.70 0.22 7.00
C GLY A 30 -10.04 0.35 5.50
N ALA A 31 -10.29 1.55 5.00
CA ALA A 31 -10.60 1.78 3.59
C ALA A 31 -9.45 1.34 2.69
N THR A 32 -9.77 0.50 1.70
CA THR A 32 -8.77 0.01 0.75
C THR A 32 -8.53 1.02 -0.38
N ILE A 33 -7.35 0.95 -1.01
CA ILE A 33 -7.01 1.77 -2.19
C ILE A 33 -8.08 1.63 -3.28
N THR A 34 -8.64 0.43 -3.47
CA THR A 34 -9.67 0.17 -4.49
C THR A 34 -10.99 0.86 -4.17
N GLU A 35 -11.36 0.91 -2.89
CA GLU A 35 -12.59 1.57 -2.45
C GLU A 35 -12.48 3.09 -2.57
N VAL A 36 -11.35 3.66 -2.13
CA VAL A 36 -11.06 5.10 -2.26
C VAL A 36 -11.01 5.49 -3.73
N ALA A 37 -10.34 4.69 -4.57
CA ALA A 37 -10.30 4.87 -6.03
C ALA A 37 -11.70 4.97 -6.64
N ARG A 38 -12.59 4.03 -6.29
CA ARG A 38 -13.97 4.02 -6.77
C ARG A 38 -14.78 5.23 -6.27
N ARG A 39 -14.59 5.63 -5.02
CA ARG A 39 -15.32 6.77 -4.41
C ARG A 39 -14.97 8.11 -5.04
N HIS A 40 -13.70 8.28 -5.41
CA HIS A 40 -13.19 9.54 -5.97
C HIS A 40 -13.08 9.54 -7.51
N ASP A 41 -13.52 8.46 -8.17
CA ASP A 41 -13.39 8.24 -9.61
C ASP A 41 -11.94 8.42 -10.11
N VAL A 42 -11.00 7.84 -9.35
CA VAL A 42 -9.55 7.88 -9.67
C VAL A 42 -9.03 6.46 -9.81
N THR A 43 -7.99 6.29 -10.61
CA THR A 43 -7.34 4.98 -10.75
C THR A 43 -6.40 4.73 -9.57
N ARG A 44 -6.20 3.45 -9.22
CA ARG A 44 -5.21 3.07 -8.18
C ARG A 44 -3.81 3.57 -8.55
N GLN A 45 -3.46 3.54 -9.84
CA GLN A 45 -2.18 4.01 -10.35
C GLN A 45 -1.99 5.52 -10.15
N GLN A 46 -3.04 6.34 -10.32
CA GLN A 46 -2.98 7.77 -9.99
C GLN A 46 -2.69 7.99 -8.50
N ILE A 47 -3.30 7.22 -7.61
CA ILE A 47 -3.05 7.31 -6.15
C ILE A 47 -1.58 7.01 -5.84
N TYR A 48 -0.97 5.99 -6.47
CA TYR A 48 0.46 5.69 -6.30
C TYR A 48 1.37 6.79 -6.86
N THR A 49 1.03 7.34 -8.02
CA THR A 49 1.76 8.48 -8.60
C THR A 49 1.67 9.69 -7.68
N TRP A 50 0.49 10.01 -7.15
CA TRP A 50 0.31 11.12 -6.21
C TRP A 50 1.04 10.91 -4.89
N ARG A 51 1.10 9.68 -4.35
CA ARG A 51 1.97 9.35 -3.20
C ARG A 51 3.42 9.76 -3.47
N SER A 52 3.92 9.44 -4.65
CA SER A 52 5.30 9.75 -5.04
C SER A 52 5.52 11.25 -5.26
N GLU A 53 4.58 11.93 -5.93
CA GLU A 53 4.61 13.38 -6.15
C GLU A 53 4.55 14.17 -4.84
N LEU A 54 3.62 13.83 -3.95
CA LEU A 54 3.43 14.50 -2.67
C LEU A 54 4.60 14.23 -1.72
N LYS A 55 5.21 13.03 -1.77
CA LYS A 55 6.45 12.74 -1.04
C LYS A 55 7.62 13.59 -1.54
N LYS A 56 7.79 13.74 -2.86
CA LYS A 56 8.81 14.64 -3.44
C LYS A 56 8.61 16.11 -3.04
N LYS A 57 7.36 16.53 -2.86
CA LYS A 57 7.00 17.89 -2.41
C LYS A 57 7.06 18.07 -0.89
N GLY A 58 7.36 17.03 -0.11
CA GLY A 58 7.33 17.08 1.36
C GLY A 58 5.93 17.22 1.97
N LEU A 59 4.87 17.04 1.18
CA LEU A 59 3.47 17.20 1.62
C LEU A 59 2.89 15.91 2.21
N LEU A 60 3.47 14.77 1.87
CA LEU A 60 3.24 13.51 2.59
C LEU A 60 4.43 13.29 3.51
N SER A 61 4.20 13.40 4.82
CA SER A 61 5.10 12.76 5.77
C SER A 61 5.11 11.27 5.44
N THR A 62 6.28 10.75 5.04
CA THR A 62 6.53 9.31 5.23
C THR A 62 6.24 9.10 6.70
N SER A 63 5.28 8.24 7.02
CA SER A 63 4.99 7.89 8.40
C SER A 63 6.33 7.41 8.99
N GLY A 64 7.05 8.31 9.66
CA GLY A 64 8.42 8.09 10.14
C GLY A 64 8.46 7.06 11.26
N ASN A 65 7.30 6.53 11.60
CA ASN A 65 7.02 5.47 12.55
C ASN A 65 6.89 4.10 11.87
N ALA A 66 7.52 3.87 10.71
CA ALA A 66 7.80 2.50 10.29
C ALA A 66 8.80 1.90 11.30
N VAL A 67 8.27 1.34 12.38
CA VAL A 67 9.05 0.71 13.44
C VAL A 67 9.22 -0.75 13.07
N PHE A 68 10.46 -1.22 13.10
CA PHE A 68 10.76 -2.64 12.99
C PHE A 68 10.31 -3.31 14.29
N ILE A 69 9.31 -4.21 14.19
CA ILE A 69 8.90 -5.04 15.31
C ILE A 69 9.74 -6.32 15.27
N PRO A 70 10.51 -6.65 16.32
CA PRO A 70 11.26 -7.89 16.36
C PRO A 70 10.28 -9.08 16.40
N VAL A 71 10.39 -9.99 15.44
CA VAL A 71 9.67 -11.26 15.45
C VAL A 71 10.59 -12.32 16.06
N GLY A 72 10.21 -12.87 17.20
CA GLY A 72 10.90 -14.03 17.78
C GLY A 72 10.51 -15.28 17.00
N LEU A 73 11.45 -15.85 16.25
CA LEU A 73 11.27 -17.19 15.71
C LEU A 73 11.51 -18.17 16.86
N SER A 74 10.45 -18.78 17.39
CA SER A 74 10.62 -19.96 18.25
C SER A 74 11.14 -21.08 17.35
N ALA A 75 12.44 -21.34 17.43
CA ALA A 75 12.99 -22.57 16.90
C ALA A 75 12.35 -23.70 17.69
N ALA A 76 11.34 -24.34 17.11
CA ALA A 76 10.95 -25.67 17.52
C ALA A 76 12.21 -26.52 17.41
N GLN A 77 12.82 -26.84 18.55
CA GLN A 77 13.93 -27.76 18.60
C GLN A 77 13.40 -29.09 18.08
N ALA A 78 13.75 -29.42 16.84
CA ALA A 78 13.76 -30.79 16.37
C ALA A 78 14.94 -31.46 17.07
N ASP A 79 14.70 -31.95 18.28
CA ASP A 79 15.47 -33.05 18.81
C ASP A 79 15.10 -34.33 18.05
N VAL A 80 16.05 -35.27 18.05
CA VAL A 80 15.95 -36.69 17.65
C VAL A 80 16.58 -37.08 16.30
N SER A 81 17.85 -37.46 16.44
CA SER A 81 18.48 -38.72 15.99
C SER A 81 19.31 -38.76 14.70
N GLU A 82 20.62 -38.57 14.92
CA GLU A 82 21.71 -39.39 14.39
C GLU A 82 21.25 -40.83 14.06
N GLY A 83 21.40 -41.24 12.78
CA GLY A 83 20.87 -42.51 12.35
C GLY A 83 21.17 -42.88 10.90
N ARG A 84 22.45 -43.13 10.61
CA ARG A 84 22.94 -44.14 9.66
C ARG A 84 23.11 -43.71 8.19
N GLU A 85 24.37 -43.50 7.84
CA GLU A 85 24.91 -43.74 6.50
C GLU A 85 24.41 -45.09 5.95
N ILE A 86 23.78 -45.07 4.77
CA ILE A 86 24.04 -46.07 3.73
C ILE A 86 24.20 -45.31 2.42
N CYS A 87 25.45 -45.27 1.96
CA CYS A 87 25.83 -45.06 0.58
C CYS A 87 25.34 -46.24 -0.27
N CYS A 88 24.61 -45.95 -1.36
CA CYS A 88 24.54 -46.68 -2.63
C CYS A 88 24.17 -45.68 -3.72
#